data_AF-A0A7S7T6P1-F1
#
_entry.id   AF-A0A7S7T6P1-F1
#
_cell.length_a   1.000
_cell.length_b   1.000
_cell.length_c   1.000
_cell.angle_alpha   90.00
_cell.angle_beta   90.00
_cell.angle_gamma   90.00
#
_symmetry.space_group_name_H-M   'P 1'
#
loop_
_entity.id
_entity.type
_entity.pdbx_description
1 polymer ?
#
loop_
_entity_poly.entity_id
_entity_poly.type
_entity_poly.pdbx_seq_one_letter_code
_entity_poly.pdbx_strand_id
1 'polypeptide(L)'
;MYGFDPSVVALGLGAIAICIVSAIDFHAPFETVEIRYAVMRDRYYFAVLAYVTIAVVFYVFMVIQIRWLTNQLYPGRGAGLLVSVPATIAFMVLAPHLPILSRVIGLLRTMMQTLARYPQAVETVIVAIARSPIRVTERAKPELQRELEGYGVPARLIEKALNQDDEVLAVGATAMIMQVASLHTSFVELRGNPRFEKFFRARKAAFDELERQYRRMLRRSARALLLTEDIMVSDVDARELVLEISDFIAEECEDLRVAYQRRLAEATLSVVDRRDSRTELISSFGYQTVLPQPLPFAPLVTIFVLDFAVSVAPLFFLDLPRKFAVGSLAGGLSSLAHAVALTVSIFFAIYPKAATNFARPSLYALPWSSYVVFGACSYLAGNFILWLTYSTIPIAEGWLAKNHPFAASSLFSLIFLVNTLVLSILLDVRLRADRLDYHEARLKDGAAHAVVMASLMFSLLVSFVLVTRAYGLEMPTIPLSWYAGIVASFGILGFVVGYLVPSTAEAYIESNKMIRKSSALDGNLLGWAAPASQSTVKP
;
A
#
# COMPACT_ATOMS: atom_id res chain seq x y z
N MET A 1 15.92 43.80 15.57
CA MET A 1 15.47 42.40 15.71
C MET A 1 14.10 42.30 15.06
N TYR A 2 14.01 41.69 13.86
CA TYR A 2 12.73 41.44 13.19
C TYR A 2 12.03 40.27 13.90
N GLY A 3 11.02 40.57 14.72
CA GLY A 3 10.18 39.53 15.33
C GLY A 3 9.31 38.86 14.27
N PHE A 4 9.23 37.53 14.29
CA PHE A 4 8.32 36.78 13.41
C PHE A 4 6.87 37.21 13.68
N ASP A 5 6.09 37.41 12.61
CA ASP A 5 4.66 37.72 12.70
C ASP A 5 3.94 36.61 13.51
N PRO A 6 3.26 36.94 14.63
CA PRO A 6 2.54 35.99 15.47
C PRO A 6 1.56 35.11 14.70
N SER A 7 1.01 35.64 13.60
CA SER A 7 0.08 34.95 12.71
C SER A 7 0.75 33.77 11.98
N VAL A 8 1.98 33.98 11.52
CA VAL A 8 2.79 32.98 10.82
C VAL A 8 3.24 31.89 11.79
N VAL A 9 3.60 32.29 13.01
CA VAL A 9 3.95 31.35 14.09
C VAL A 9 2.75 30.47 14.45
N ALA A 10 1.56 31.05 14.62
CA ALA A 10 0.33 30.31 14.92
C ALA A 10 -0.07 29.35 13.79
N LEU A 11 0.04 29.77 12.53
CA LEU A 11 -0.20 28.89 11.38
C LEU A 11 0.77 27.70 11.34
N GLY A 12 2.05 27.96 11.59
CA GLY A 12 3.09 26.93 11.65
C GLY A 12 2.87 25.93 12.78
N LEU A 13 2.54 26.41 13.98
CA LEU A 13 2.20 25.56 15.13
C LEU A 13 0.95 24.71 14.85
N GLY A 14 -0.09 25.28 14.23
CA GLY A 14 -1.28 24.55 13.82
C GLY A 14 -0.98 23.45 12.80
N ALA A 15 -0.12 23.72 11.80
CA ALA A 15 0.31 22.71 10.84
C ALA A 15 1.10 21.57 11.50
N ILE A 16 2.03 21.88 12.41
CA ILE A 16 2.78 20.86 13.18
C ILE A 16 1.83 19.99 14.01
N ALA A 17 0.89 20.61 14.71
CA ALA A 17 -0.08 19.90 15.52
C ALA A 17 -0.93 18.94 14.66
N ILE A 18 -1.33 19.37 13.47
CA ILE A 18 -2.09 18.55 12.51
C ILE A 18 -1.27 17.40 11.97
N CYS A 19 0.02 17.60 11.69
CA CYS A 19 0.93 16.52 11.32
C CYS A 19 0.99 15.44 12.42
N ILE A 20 1.13 15.85 13.68
CA ILE A 20 1.22 14.92 14.82
C ILE A 20 -0.10 14.16 14.99
N VAL A 21 -1.23 14.87 15.05
CA VAL A 21 -2.55 14.24 15.23
C VAL A 21 -2.88 13.31 14.07
N SER A 22 -2.61 13.70 12.83
CA SER A 22 -2.88 12.85 11.66
C SER A 22 -1.96 11.61 11.63
N ALA A 23 -0.71 11.74 12.08
CA ALA A 23 0.19 10.59 12.19
C ALA A 23 -0.30 9.58 13.24
N ILE A 24 -0.77 10.06 14.41
CA ILE A 24 -1.36 9.22 15.46
C ILE A 24 -2.67 8.59 14.98
N ASP A 25 -3.52 9.38 14.33
CA ASP A 25 -4.82 8.95 13.81
C ASP A 25 -4.67 7.86 12.73
N PHE A 26 -3.60 7.90 11.94
CA PHE A 26 -3.27 6.85 10.97
C PHE A 26 -3.03 5.48 11.62
N HIS A 27 -2.62 5.43 12.89
CA HIS A 27 -2.39 4.17 13.61
C HIS A 27 -3.68 3.55 14.15
N ALA A 28 -4.73 4.33 14.37
CA ALA A 28 -5.98 3.78 14.88
C ALA A 28 -6.62 2.80 13.88
N PRO A 29 -7.08 1.62 14.32
CA PRO A 29 -7.26 1.17 15.71
C PRO A 29 -6.09 0.35 16.32
N PHE A 30 -4.95 0.18 15.67
CA PHE A 30 -3.89 -0.74 16.11
C PHE A 30 -2.78 -0.06 16.92
N GLU A 31 -2.09 -0.82 17.79
CA GLU A 31 -1.01 -0.28 18.62
C GLU A 31 0.30 -0.08 17.85
N THR A 32 0.96 1.07 18.02
CA THR A 32 2.19 1.48 17.28
C THR A 32 3.32 0.44 17.23
N VAL A 33 3.44 -0.41 18.26
CA VAL A 33 4.46 -1.46 18.34
C VAL A 33 4.18 -2.62 17.38
N GLU A 34 2.92 -2.98 17.16
CA GLU A 34 2.51 -4.02 16.21
C GLU A 34 2.74 -3.55 14.76
N ILE A 35 2.56 -2.24 14.52
CA ILE A 35 2.59 -1.60 13.19
C ILE A 35 3.97 -1.63 12.55
N ARG A 36 5.03 -1.35 13.32
CA ARG A 36 6.38 -1.13 12.80
C ARG A 36 6.97 -2.37 12.11
N TYR A 37 6.44 -3.55 12.43
CA TYR A 37 6.93 -4.83 11.95
C TYR A 37 5.92 -5.59 11.09
N ALA A 38 4.69 -5.07 10.99
CA ALA A 38 3.61 -5.64 10.21
C ALA A 38 3.70 -5.34 8.69
N VAL A 39 4.46 -4.29 8.31
CA VAL A 39 4.45 -3.69 6.97
C VAL A 39 5.86 -3.30 6.52
N MET A 40 6.10 -3.24 5.21
CA MET A 40 7.34 -2.71 4.66
C MET A 40 7.58 -1.26 5.10
N ARG A 41 8.77 -0.98 5.62
CA ARG A 41 9.18 0.31 6.17
C ARG A 41 8.87 1.50 5.23
N ASP A 42 9.27 1.39 3.97
CA ASP A 42 9.10 2.48 2.98
C ASP A 42 7.62 2.81 2.73
N ARG A 43 6.76 1.79 2.69
CA ARG A 43 5.32 1.96 2.45
C ARG A 43 4.62 2.58 3.63
N TYR A 44 5.02 2.17 4.83
CA TYR A 44 4.48 2.73 6.06
C TYR A 44 4.78 4.24 6.12
N TYR A 45 6.05 4.65 5.95
CA TYR A 45 6.39 6.08 5.98
C TYR A 45 5.74 6.86 4.85
N PHE A 46 5.65 6.29 3.64
CA PHE A 46 4.97 6.94 2.53
C PHE A 46 3.47 7.13 2.79
N ALA A 47 2.75 6.10 3.24
CA ALA A 47 1.33 6.19 3.50
C ALA A 47 1.01 7.19 4.62
N VAL A 48 1.84 7.19 5.68
CA VAL A 48 1.77 8.21 6.74
C VAL A 48 2.03 9.60 6.16
N LEU A 49 3.09 9.77 5.38
CA LEU A 49 3.44 11.07 4.78
C LEU A 49 2.33 11.58 3.86
N ALA A 50 1.77 10.72 3.00
CA ALA A 50 0.67 11.07 2.10
C ALA A 50 -0.59 11.46 2.89
N TYR A 51 -0.95 10.67 3.90
CA TYR A 51 -2.09 10.97 4.77
C TYR A 51 -1.92 12.31 5.50
N VAL A 52 -0.75 12.54 6.10
CA VAL A 52 -0.39 13.80 6.75
C VAL A 52 -0.42 14.97 5.76
N THR A 53 0.10 14.78 4.55
CA THR A 53 0.11 15.83 3.51
C THR A 53 -1.31 16.22 3.11
N ILE A 54 -2.21 15.24 2.92
CA ILE A 54 -3.63 15.49 2.63
C ILE A 54 -4.28 16.27 3.78
N ALA A 55 -4.00 15.90 5.03
CA ALA A 55 -4.50 16.60 6.21
C ALA A 55 -4.02 18.06 6.26
N VAL A 56 -2.74 18.31 5.97
CA VAL A 56 -2.18 19.68 5.89
C VAL A 56 -2.82 20.49 4.77
N VAL A 57 -3.10 19.89 3.61
CA VAL A 57 -3.81 20.58 2.51
C VAL A 57 -5.23 20.97 2.94
N PHE A 58 -5.97 20.06 3.60
CA PHE A 58 -7.28 20.39 4.15
C PHE A 58 -7.23 21.47 5.23
N TYR A 59 -6.17 21.49 6.05
CA TYR A 59 -5.97 22.56 7.02
C TYR A 59 -5.77 23.91 6.34
N VAL A 60 -4.92 23.98 5.32
CA VAL A 60 -4.70 25.20 4.53
C VAL A 60 -6.00 25.66 3.88
N PHE A 61 -6.83 24.74 3.39
CA PHE A 61 -8.18 25.06 2.91
C PHE A 61 -9.06 25.71 3.99
N MET A 62 -9.11 25.11 5.18
CA MET A 62 -9.90 25.64 6.30
C MET A 62 -9.44 27.05 6.70
N VAL A 63 -8.13 27.29 6.75
CA VAL A 63 -7.54 28.62 6.98
C VAL A 63 -8.04 29.61 5.94
N ILE A 64 -8.06 29.24 4.66
CA ILE A 64 -8.49 30.12 3.56
C ILE A 64 -9.99 30.42 3.64
N GLN A 65 -10.82 29.42 3.91
CA GLN A 65 -12.26 29.60 4.04
C GLN A 65 -12.63 30.48 5.23
N ILE A 66 -11.98 30.26 6.39
CA ILE A 66 -12.18 31.08 7.58
C ILE A 66 -11.68 32.50 7.34
N ARG A 67 -10.56 32.68 6.63
CA ARG A 67 -10.08 34.01 6.23
C ARG A 67 -11.07 34.73 5.34
N TRP A 68 -11.62 34.05 4.35
CA TRP A 68 -12.62 34.61 3.45
C TRP A 68 -13.87 35.04 4.23
N LEU A 69 -14.39 34.17 5.10
CA LEU A 69 -15.54 34.47 5.96
C LEU A 69 -15.27 35.65 6.89
N THR A 70 -14.08 35.67 7.51
CA THR A 70 -13.68 36.75 8.43
C THR A 70 -13.57 38.09 7.70
N ASN A 71 -13.06 38.09 6.46
CA ASN A 71 -12.98 39.29 5.64
C ASN A 71 -14.37 39.81 5.21
N GLN A 72 -15.35 38.92 4.99
CA GLN A 72 -16.72 39.34 4.71
C GLN A 72 -17.41 39.94 5.95
N LEU A 73 -17.18 39.36 7.13
CA LEU A 73 -17.77 39.82 8.38
C LEU A 73 -17.09 41.08 8.93
N TYR A 74 -15.77 41.22 8.73
CA TYR A 74 -14.95 42.30 9.28
C TYR A 74 -13.94 42.81 8.25
N PRO A 75 -14.40 43.61 7.25
CA PRO A 75 -13.51 44.18 6.25
C PRO A 75 -12.46 45.10 6.90
N GLY A 76 -11.18 44.91 6.57
CA GLY A 76 -10.09 45.83 6.92
C GLY A 76 -9.30 45.54 8.21
N ARG A 77 -9.61 44.48 8.98
CA ARG A 77 -8.77 44.07 10.13
C ARG A 77 -7.79 42.95 9.74
N GLY A 78 -6.52 43.10 10.15
CA GLY A 78 -5.50 42.06 10.05
C GLY A 78 -5.86 40.85 10.92
N ALA A 79 -6.49 39.84 10.32
CA ALA A 79 -7.12 38.73 11.02
C ALA A 79 -6.22 37.50 11.20
N GLY A 80 -4.90 37.65 11.24
CA GLY A 80 -3.97 36.51 11.20
C GLY A 80 -4.22 35.45 12.30
N LEU A 81 -4.29 35.89 13.56
CA LEU A 81 -4.60 35.03 14.72
C LEU A 81 -6.08 34.62 14.79
N LEU A 82 -6.99 35.49 14.33
CA LEU A 82 -8.43 35.24 14.27
C LEU A 82 -8.81 34.17 13.23
N VAL A 83 -7.89 33.86 12.32
CA VAL A 83 -8.07 32.81 11.30
C VAL A 83 -7.35 31.53 11.69
N SER A 84 -6.10 31.62 12.15
CA SER A 84 -5.26 30.44 12.38
C SER A 84 -5.78 29.57 13.53
N VAL A 85 -6.10 30.17 14.69
CA VAL A 85 -6.56 29.41 15.87
C VAL A 85 -7.91 28.73 15.61
N PRO A 86 -8.94 29.40 15.08
CA PRO A 86 -10.21 28.73 14.76
C PRO A 86 -10.06 27.66 13.68
N ALA A 87 -9.18 27.84 12.69
CA ALA A 87 -8.92 26.82 11.68
C ALA A 87 -8.30 25.55 12.27
N THR A 88 -7.33 25.69 13.18
CA THR A 88 -6.74 24.54 13.87
C THR A 88 -7.77 23.83 14.74
N ILE A 89 -8.56 24.59 15.52
CA ILE A 89 -9.63 24.00 16.37
C ILE A 89 -10.69 23.31 15.51
N ALA A 90 -11.11 23.94 14.41
CA ALA A 90 -12.11 23.36 13.51
C ALA A 90 -11.62 22.06 12.88
N PHE A 91 -10.34 21.97 12.50
CA PHE A 91 -9.76 20.75 11.94
C PHE A 91 -9.53 19.66 13.00
N MET A 92 -9.11 20.01 14.20
CA MET A 92 -8.79 19.02 15.23
C MET A 92 -10.01 18.51 15.99
N VAL A 93 -10.98 19.40 16.25
CA VAL A 93 -12.11 19.12 17.13
C VAL A 93 -13.39 18.92 16.32
N LEU A 94 -13.76 19.86 15.44
CA LEU A 94 -15.04 19.78 14.74
C LEU A 94 -15.05 18.75 13.61
N ALA A 95 -13.98 18.71 12.82
CA ALA A 95 -13.84 17.85 11.65
C ALA A 95 -14.09 16.35 11.94
N PRO A 96 -13.50 15.74 13.00
CA PRO A 96 -13.76 14.34 13.35
C PRO A 96 -15.19 14.07 13.85
N HIS A 97 -15.90 15.09 14.34
CA HIS A 97 -17.27 14.95 14.84
C HIS A 97 -18.35 15.23 13.79
N LEU A 98 -17.97 15.82 12.66
CA LEU A 98 -18.90 16.00 11.54
C LEU A 98 -19.09 14.67 10.80
N PRO A 99 -20.33 14.18 10.61
CA PRO A 99 -20.60 12.83 10.10
C PRO A 99 -20.10 12.61 8.67
N ILE A 100 -20.09 13.65 7.84
CA ILE A 100 -19.58 13.57 6.47
C ILE A 100 -18.05 13.54 6.47
N LEU A 101 -17.44 14.44 7.24
CA LEU A 101 -15.99 14.61 7.23
C LEU A 101 -15.27 13.45 7.92
N SER A 102 -15.83 12.93 9.02
CA SER A 102 -15.37 11.70 9.67
C SER A 102 -15.41 10.49 8.73
N ARG A 103 -16.44 10.35 7.90
CA ARG A 103 -16.50 9.31 6.86
C ARG A 103 -15.41 9.50 5.81
N VAL A 104 -15.16 10.73 5.37
CA VAL A 104 -14.09 11.04 4.41
C VAL A 104 -12.71 10.74 5.01
N ILE A 105 -12.46 11.15 6.25
CA ILE A 105 -11.21 10.88 6.98
C ILE A 105 -11.01 9.37 7.17
N GLY A 106 -12.05 8.66 7.63
CA GLY A 106 -12.01 7.20 7.80
C GLY A 106 -11.78 6.46 6.48
N LEU A 107 -12.42 6.92 5.39
CA LEU A 107 -12.22 6.39 4.04
C LEU A 107 -10.79 6.64 3.55
N LEU A 108 -10.28 7.87 3.65
CA LEU A 108 -8.89 8.21 3.31
C LEU A 108 -7.88 7.39 4.10
N ARG A 109 -8.11 7.23 5.41
CA ARG A 109 -7.27 6.42 6.29
C ARG A 109 -7.27 4.97 5.83
N THR A 110 -8.44 4.37 5.70
CA THR A 110 -8.60 2.97 5.29
C THR A 110 -7.97 2.74 3.92
N MET A 111 -8.10 3.69 3.00
CA MET A 111 -7.47 3.63 1.67
C MET A 111 -5.95 3.65 1.77
N MET A 112 -5.36 4.58 2.52
CA MET A 112 -3.91 4.68 2.68
C MET A 112 -3.33 3.46 3.44
N GLN A 113 -4.05 2.95 4.45
CA GLN A 113 -3.73 1.72 5.15
C GLN A 113 -3.79 0.50 4.22
N THR A 114 -4.83 0.36 3.40
CA THR A 114 -4.97 -0.72 2.42
C THR A 114 -3.83 -0.70 1.39
N LEU A 115 -3.46 0.49 0.90
CA LEU A 115 -2.32 0.69 0.00
C LEU A 115 -1.00 0.28 0.65
N ALA A 116 -0.80 0.63 1.91
CA ALA A 116 0.35 0.20 2.67
C ALA A 116 0.38 -1.32 2.92
N ARG A 117 -0.75 -2.03 2.68
CA ARG A 117 -1.01 -3.39 3.18
C ARG A 117 -0.88 -3.47 4.70
N TYR A 118 -1.35 -2.43 5.37
CA TYR A 118 -1.38 -2.31 6.81
C TYR A 118 -2.70 -2.84 7.38
N PRO A 119 -2.69 -3.67 8.44
CA PRO A 119 -1.56 -4.39 9.06
C PRO A 119 -1.24 -5.75 8.39
N GLN A 120 -1.89 -6.06 7.27
CA GLN A 120 -2.04 -7.42 6.72
C GLN A 120 -0.82 -7.96 5.95
N ALA A 121 0.26 -7.19 5.78
CA ALA A 121 1.42 -7.66 5.02
C ALA A 121 2.13 -8.83 5.71
N VAL A 122 2.21 -8.85 7.05
CA VAL A 122 2.72 -10.02 7.79
C VAL A 122 1.85 -11.25 7.54
N GLU A 123 0.53 -11.14 7.66
CA GLU A 123 -0.39 -12.26 7.39
C GLU A 123 -0.24 -12.77 5.96
N THR A 124 -0.06 -11.87 5.00
CA THR A 124 0.16 -12.24 3.60
C THR A 124 1.44 -13.06 3.42
N VAL A 125 2.52 -12.68 4.11
CA VAL A 125 3.79 -13.40 4.08
C VAL A 125 3.68 -14.73 4.83
N ILE A 126 3.01 -14.76 5.98
CA ILE A 126 2.73 -16.00 6.73
C ILE A 126 1.99 -16.99 5.84
N VAL A 127 0.92 -16.55 5.19
CA VAL A 127 0.11 -17.39 4.30
C VAL A 127 0.93 -17.87 3.10
N ALA A 128 1.82 -17.03 2.56
CA ALA A 128 2.72 -17.45 1.49
C ALA A 128 3.74 -18.51 1.96
N ILE A 129 4.29 -18.36 3.17
CA ILE A 129 5.23 -19.29 3.79
C ILE A 129 4.53 -20.62 4.14
N ALA A 130 3.38 -20.56 4.81
CA ALA A 130 2.63 -21.73 5.28
C ALA A 130 2.27 -22.70 4.16
N ARG A 131 2.09 -22.19 2.94
CA ARG A 131 1.75 -22.96 1.72
C ARG A 131 2.94 -23.53 0.99
N SER A 132 4.14 -23.08 1.34
CA SER A 132 5.35 -23.52 0.66
C SER A 132 5.88 -24.79 1.31
N PRO A 133 6.22 -25.83 0.52
CA PRO A 133 6.85 -27.01 1.08
C PRO A 133 8.19 -26.62 1.70
N ILE A 134 8.44 -27.13 2.91
CA ILE A 134 9.70 -26.93 3.62
C ILE A 134 10.67 -28.00 3.18
N ARG A 135 11.81 -27.60 2.63
CA ARG A 135 12.98 -28.47 2.55
C ARG A 135 13.70 -28.45 3.89
N VAL A 136 13.65 -29.58 4.58
CA VAL A 136 14.33 -29.80 5.84
C VAL A 136 15.84 -29.61 5.65
N THR A 137 16.44 -28.78 6.51
CA THR A 137 17.88 -28.52 6.50
C THR A 137 18.66 -29.77 6.89
N GLU A 138 19.84 -29.99 6.28
CA GLU A 138 20.69 -31.15 6.56
C GLU A 138 21.13 -31.24 8.04
N ARG A 139 21.14 -30.11 8.75
CA ARG A 139 21.49 -30.01 10.18
C ARG A 139 20.36 -30.38 11.13
N ALA A 140 19.10 -30.39 10.68
CA ALA A 140 17.95 -30.64 11.54
C ALA A 140 17.96 -32.07 12.11
N LYS A 141 18.29 -33.08 11.29
CA LYS A 141 18.31 -34.49 11.69
C LYS A 141 19.32 -34.77 12.81
N PRO A 142 20.62 -34.41 12.67
CA PRO A 142 21.60 -34.69 13.71
C PRO A 142 21.35 -33.91 15.01
N GLU A 143 20.83 -32.67 14.93
CA GLU A 143 20.50 -31.90 16.13
C GLU A 143 19.29 -32.48 16.87
N LEU A 144 18.23 -32.85 16.14
CA LEU A 144 17.07 -33.51 16.72
C LEU A 144 17.44 -34.84 17.39
N GLN A 145 18.28 -35.65 16.73
CA GLN A 145 18.78 -36.89 17.30
C GLN A 145 19.52 -36.65 18.62
N ARG A 146 20.45 -35.69 18.63
CA ARG A 146 21.21 -35.33 19.84
C ARG A 146 20.32 -34.88 21.00
N GLU A 147 19.29 -34.08 20.72
CA GLU A 147 18.36 -33.60 21.75
C GLU A 147 17.50 -34.75 22.31
N LEU A 148 16.96 -35.62 21.46
CA LEU A 148 16.15 -36.77 21.87
C LEU A 148 16.97 -37.80 22.67
N GLU A 149 18.22 -38.07 22.26
CA GLU A 149 19.18 -38.86 23.03
C GLU A 149 19.44 -38.24 24.41
N GLY A 150 19.55 -36.91 24.48
CA GLY A 150 19.68 -36.15 25.73
C GLY A 150 18.48 -36.30 26.68
N TYR A 151 17.29 -36.61 26.16
CA TYR A 151 16.09 -36.95 26.94
C TYR A 151 15.97 -38.45 27.28
N GLY A 152 16.95 -39.26 26.88
CA GLY A 152 17.02 -40.69 27.20
C GLY A 152 16.37 -41.63 26.19
N VAL A 153 16.01 -41.15 24.99
CA VAL A 153 15.46 -42.01 23.94
C VAL A 153 16.58 -42.86 23.31
N PRO A 154 16.45 -44.20 23.23
CA PRO A 154 17.42 -45.06 22.56
C PRO A 154 17.65 -44.68 21.08
N ALA A 155 18.91 -44.62 20.65
CA ALA A 155 19.28 -44.26 19.28
C ALA A 155 18.57 -45.12 18.21
N ARG A 156 18.35 -46.41 18.48
CA ARG A 156 17.61 -47.33 17.59
C ARG A 156 16.17 -46.89 17.32
N LEU A 157 15.48 -46.34 18.32
CA LEU A 157 14.09 -45.88 18.20
C LEU A 157 14.03 -44.56 17.46
N ILE A 158 14.98 -43.67 17.72
CA ILE A 158 15.12 -42.41 16.99
C ILE A 158 15.38 -42.71 15.52
N GLU A 159 16.28 -43.64 15.21
CA GLU A 159 16.60 -44.01 13.83
C GLU A 159 15.37 -44.59 13.11
N LYS A 160 14.62 -45.48 13.76
CA LYS A 160 13.35 -46.00 13.21
C LYS A 160 12.33 -44.88 12.97
N ALA A 161 12.09 -44.02 13.96
CA ALA A 161 11.15 -42.91 13.86
C ALA A 161 11.53 -41.93 12.73
N LEU A 162 12.81 -41.56 12.63
CA LEU A 162 13.30 -40.57 11.65
C LEU A 162 13.48 -41.14 10.24
N ASN A 163 13.57 -42.47 10.09
CA ASN A 163 13.59 -43.14 8.79
C ASN A 163 12.18 -43.49 8.27
N GLN A 164 11.13 -42.92 8.88
CA GLN A 164 9.72 -43.06 8.46
C GLN A 164 9.17 -44.48 8.62
N ASP A 165 9.56 -45.17 9.69
CA ASP A 165 8.98 -46.45 10.07
C ASP A 165 7.62 -46.22 10.76
N ASP A 166 6.53 -46.56 10.06
CA ASP A 166 5.14 -46.36 10.51
C ASP A 166 4.76 -47.18 11.75
N GLU A 167 5.63 -48.09 12.21
CA GLU A 167 5.45 -48.85 13.45
C GLU A 167 5.71 -48.00 14.71
N VAL A 168 6.56 -46.97 14.61
CA VAL A 168 6.98 -46.15 15.78
C VAL A 168 6.32 -44.78 15.77
N LEU A 169 6.22 -44.16 14.59
CA LEU A 169 5.60 -42.85 14.38
C LEU A 169 5.05 -42.79 12.97
N ALA A 170 3.85 -42.24 12.81
CA ALA A 170 3.32 -41.99 11.48
C ALA A 170 4.24 -41.03 10.70
N VAL A 171 4.41 -41.28 9.40
CA VAL A 171 5.25 -40.45 8.51
C VAL A 171 4.96 -38.93 8.65
N GLY A 172 3.70 -38.56 8.84
CA GLY A 172 3.27 -37.17 9.01
C GLY A 172 3.86 -36.50 10.26
N ALA A 173 3.84 -37.18 11.40
CA ALA A 173 4.38 -36.68 12.66
C ALA A 173 5.91 -36.56 12.61
N THR A 174 6.58 -37.54 12.03
CA THR A 174 8.03 -37.48 11.76
C THR A 174 8.39 -36.28 10.88
N ALA A 175 7.64 -36.07 9.79
CA ALA A 175 7.87 -34.92 8.91
C ALA A 175 7.67 -33.59 9.65
N MET A 176 6.65 -33.47 10.49
CA MET A 176 6.36 -32.25 11.26
C MET A 176 7.46 -31.94 12.30
N ILE A 177 7.92 -32.93 13.08
CA ILE A 177 9.01 -32.73 14.03
C ILE A 177 10.28 -32.28 13.29
N MET A 178 10.61 -32.91 12.16
CA MET A 178 11.77 -32.56 11.35
C MET A 178 11.69 -31.13 10.79
N GLN A 179 10.50 -30.70 10.35
CA GLN A 179 10.28 -29.33 9.90
C GLN A 179 10.47 -28.32 11.03
N VAL A 180 9.89 -28.57 12.20
CA VAL A 180 10.02 -27.68 13.37
C VAL A 180 11.47 -27.60 13.86
N ALA A 181 12.17 -28.73 13.94
CA ALA A 181 13.59 -28.78 14.27
C ALA A 181 14.41 -27.96 13.26
N SER A 182 14.13 -28.12 11.97
CA SER A 182 14.78 -27.33 10.91
C SER A 182 14.56 -25.83 11.10
N LEU A 183 13.31 -25.39 11.33
CA LEU A 183 13.01 -23.98 11.60
C LEU A 183 13.75 -23.46 12.84
N HIS A 184 13.79 -24.26 13.90
CA HIS A 184 14.52 -23.93 15.12
C HIS A 184 16.00 -23.69 14.84
N THR A 185 16.67 -24.64 14.17
CA THR A 185 18.11 -24.52 13.82
C THR A 185 18.39 -23.26 13.00
N SER A 186 17.56 -22.97 12.00
CA SER A 186 17.69 -21.77 11.17
C SER A 186 17.48 -20.48 11.97
N PHE A 187 16.60 -20.46 12.97
CA PHE A 187 16.44 -19.30 13.86
C PHE A 187 17.63 -19.10 14.80
N VAL A 188 18.23 -20.18 15.30
CA VAL A 188 19.45 -20.13 16.11
C VAL A 188 20.60 -19.53 15.30
N GLU A 189 20.77 -19.96 14.04
CA GLU A 189 21.76 -19.39 13.12
C GLU A 189 21.47 -17.91 12.82
N LEU A 190 20.21 -17.57 12.53
CA LEU A 190 19.79 -16.19 12.26
C LEU A 190 20.06 -15.26 13.45
N ARG A 191 19.93 -15.77 14.69
CA ARG A 191 20.25 -15.03 15.92
C ARG A 191 21.73 -14.65 16.02
N GLY A 192 22.62 -15.45 15.42
CA GLY A 192 24.05 -15.14 15.31
C GLY A 192 24.37 -14.02 14.33
N ASN A 193 23.43 -13.60 13.48
CA ASN A 193 23.66 -12.56 12.49
C ASN A 193 23.48 -11.15 13.09
N PRO A 194 24.51 -10.27 13.04
CA PRO A 194 24.47 -8.93 13.66
C PRO A 194 23.37 -8.04 13.06
N ARG A 195 22.96 -8.30 11.81
CA ARG A 195 21.86 -7.56 11.15
C ARG A 195 20.52 -7.71 11.90
N PHE A 196 20.30 -8.85 12.55
CA PHE A 196 19.03 -9.17 13.22
C PHE A 196 19.06 -8.90 14.73
N GLU A 197 20.18 -8.42 15.28
CA GLU A 197 20.36 -8.26 16.74
C GLU A 197 19.25 -7.39 17.37
N LYS A 198 18.91 -6.25 16.75
CA LYS A 198 17.84 -5.35 17.22
C LYS A 198 16.46 -6.01 17.16
N PHE A 199 16.22 -6.86 16.16
CA PHE A 199 14.95 -7.58 16.00
C PHE A 199 14.77 -8.62 17.12
N PHE A 200 15.80 -9.41 17.41
CA PHE A 200 15.78 -10.38 18.51
C PHE A 200 15.70 -9.70 19.88
N ARG A 201 16.42 -8.58 20.08
CA ARG A 201 16.38 -7.82 21.34
C ARG A 201 14.96 -7.30 21.63
N ALA A 202 14.27 -6.77 20.62
CA ALA A 202 12.90 -6.28 20.75
C ALA A 202 11.87 -7.38 21.04
N ARG A 203 12.15 -8.62 20.66
CA ARG A 203 11.24 -9.78 20.78
C ARG A 203 11.75 -10.84 21.74
N LYS A 204 12.66 -10.49 22.66
CA LYS A 204 13.31 -11.45 23.57
C LYS A 204 12.29 -12.36 24.26
N ALA A 205 11.24 -11.79 24.84
CA ALA A 205 10.20 -12.54 25.53
C ALA A 205 9.49 -13.57 24.62
N ALA A 206 9.22 -13.22 23.36
CA ALA A 206 8.58 -14.11 22.41
C ALA A 206 9.50 -15.26 21.98
N PHE A 207 10.79 -15.00 21.78
CA PHE A 207 11.77 -16.03 21.44
C PHE A 207 12.09 -16.94 22.64
N ASP A 208 12.15 -16.37 23.85
CA ASP A 208 12.31 -17.15 25.07
C ASP A 208 11.10 -18.09 25.29
N GLU A 209 9.89 -17.67 24.91
CA GLU A 209 8.72 -18.54 24.96
C GLU A 209 8.73 -19.63 23.88
N LEU A 210 9.11 -19.30 22.65
CA LEU A 210 9.30 -20.28 21.58
C LEU A 210 10.32 -21.36 21.96
N GLU A 211 11.44 -20.96 22.59
CA GLU A 211 12.44 -21.88 23.11
C GLU A 211 11.85 -22.84 24.15
N ARG A 212 11.04 -22.31 25.09
CA ARG A 212 10.36 -23.15 26.09
C ARG A 212 9.34 -24.09 25.46
N GLN A 213 8.60 -23.64 24.45
CA GLN A 213 7.64 -24.47 23.73
C GLN A 213 8.35 -25.58 22.95
N TYR A 214 9.43 -25.27 22.25
CA TYR A 214 10.27 -26.24 21.54
C TYR A 214 10.81 -27.33 22.48
N ARG A 215 11.41 -26.94 23.62
CA ARG A 215 11.90 -27.92 24.61
C ARG A 215 10.78 -28.75 25.24
N ARG A 216 9.59 -28.17 25.44
CA ARG A 216 8.40 -28.89 25.93
C ARG A 216 7.93 -29.92 24.91
N MET A 217 7.84 -29.54 23.64
CA MET A 217 7.52 -30.43 22.54
C MET A 217 8.51 -31.59 22.48
N LEU A 218 9.83 -31.32 22.44
CA LEU A 218 10.85 -32.38 22.40
C LEU A 218 10.75 -33.36 23.58
N ARG A 219 10.55 -32.84 24.79
CA ARG A 219 10.38 -33.68 25.99
C ARG A 219 9.11 -34.55 25.90
N ARG A 220 8.02 -34.01 25.37
CA ARG A 220 6.75 -34.74 25.20
C ARG A 220 6.90 -35.80 24.11
N SER A 221 7.49 -35.45 22.96
CA SER A 221 7.80 -36.39 21.88
C SER A 221 8.75 -37.50 22.34
N ALA A 222 9.76 -37.19 23.15
CA ALA A 222 10.65 -38.19 23.74
C ALA A 222 9.91 -39.17 24.67
N ARG A 223 9.00 -38.67 25.51
CA ARG A 223 8.17 -39.53 26.37
C ARG A 223 7.23 -40.41 25.55
N ALA A 224 6.59 -39.84 24.54
CA ALA A 224 5.72 -40.54 23.61
C ALA A 224 6.47 -41.69 22.89
N LEU A 225 7.68 -41.42 22.41
CA LEU A 225 8.56 -42.43 21.78
C LEU A 225 8.91 -43.59 22.72
N LEU A 226 9.18 -43.30 23.99
CA LEU A 226 9.44 -44.33 25.00
C LEU A 226 8.17 -45.15 25.30
N LEU A 227 7.01 -44.49 25.38
CA LEU A 227 5.71 -45.15 25.56
C LEU A 227 5.39 -46.11 24.40
N THR A 228 5.68 -45.75 23.16
CA THR A 228 5.49 -46.64 22.02
C THR A 228 6.34 -47.91 22.10
N GLU A 229 7.55 -47.84 22.68
CA GLU A 229 8.37 -49.04 22.93
C GLU A 229 7.71 -50.00 23.93
N ASP A 230 7.10 -49.46 25.00
CA ASP A 230 6.39 -50.25 26.02
C ASP A 230 5.09 -50.86 25.48
N ILE A 231 4.39 -50.13 24.59
CA ILE A 231 3.09 -50.54 24.01
C ILE A 231 3.26 -51.63 22.94
N MET A 232 4.28 -51.55 22.08
CA MET A 232 4.52 -52.55 21.03
C MET A 232 4.81 -53.96 21.59
N VAL A 233 5.06 -54.08 22.89
CA VAL A 233 5.28 -55.37 23.58
C VAL A 233 3.96 -56.08 23.95
N SER A 234 2.80 -55.40 23.90
CA SER A 234 1.56 -55.85 24.58
C SER A 234 0.32 -56.07 23.68
N ASP A 235 0.51 -56.45 22.41
CA ASP A 235 -0.47 -56.51 21.30
C ASP A 235 -1.96 -56.82 21.58
N VAL A 236 -2.85 -55.91 21.15
CA VAL A 236 -3.96 -56.05 20.16
C VAL A 236 -4.40 -54.64 19.65
N ASP A 237 -4.22 -53.57 20.46
CA ASP A 237 -4.62 -52.17 20.13
C ASP A 237 -3.44 -51.21 19.85
N ALA A 238 -2.21 -51.73 19.69
CA ALA A 238 -0.98 -50.92 19.65
C ALA A 238 -0.93 -49.91 18.48
N ARG A 239 -1.54 -50.24 17.34
CA ARG A 239 -1.48 -49.40 16.12
C ARG A 239 -2.37 -48.17 16.20
N GLU A 240 -3.55 -48.28 16.81
CA GLU A 240 -4.46 -47.14 17.00
C GLU A 240 -3.86 -46.13 17.99
N LEU A 241 -3.21 -46.65 19.05
CA LEU A 241 -2.54 -45.82 20.04
C LEU A 241 -1.28 -45.11 19.48
N VAL A 242 -0.52 -45.77 18.60
CA VAL A 242 0.60 -45.12 17.87
C VAL A 242 0.10 -43.97 16.98
N LEU A 243 -1.07 -44.12 16.34
CA LEU A 243 -1.67 -43.05 15.54
C LEU A 243 -2.13 -41.88 16.42
N GLU A 244 -2.79 -42.14 17.54
CA GLU A 244 -3.23 -41.08 18.47
C GLU A 244 -2.03 -40.31 19.07
N ILE A 245 -0.96 -41.02 19.43
CA ILE A 245 0.30 -40.40 19.87
C ILE A 245 0.93 -39.56 18.75
N SER A 246 0.92 -40.07 17.51
CA SER A 246 1.44 -39.36 16.34
C SER A 246 0.64 -38.10 16.04
N ASP A 247 -0.69 -38.14 16.17
CA ASP A 247 -1.58 -36.99 15.98
C ASP A 247 -1.32 -35.93 17.04
N PHE A 248 -1.21 -36.31 18.32
CA PHE A 248 -0.85 -35.40 19.40
C PHE A 248 0.49 -34.68 19.15
N ILE A 249 1.51 -35.42 18.69
CA ILE A 249 2.81 -34.85 18.33
C ILE A 249 2.69 -33.90 17.14
N ALA A 250 1.91 -34.28 16.12
CA ALA A 250 1.71 -33.48 14.92
C ALA A 250 1.00 -32.16 15.25
N GLU A 251 -0.02 -32.16 16.11
CA GLU A 251 -0.73 -30.96 16.57
C GLU A 251 0.21 -29.98 17.31
N GLU A 252 0.98 -30.46 18.29
CA GLU A 252 1.94 -29.62 19.02
C GLU A 252 3.05 -29.06 18.11
N CYS A 253 3.46 -29.85 17.10
CA CYS A 253 4.41 -29.38 16.10
C CYS A 253 3.80 -28.34 15.16
N GLU A 254 2.53 -28.48 14.76
CA GLU A 254 1.85 -27.54 13.88
C GLU A 254 1.72 -26.16 14.54
N ASP A 255 1.31 -26.10 15.80
CA ASP A 255 1.23 -24.85 16.57
C ASP A 255 2.58 -24.12 16.61
N LEU A 256 3.66 -24.88 16.87
CA LEU A 256 5.00 -24.33 16.95
C LEU A 256 5.53 -23.91 15.56
N ARG A 257 5.19 -24.68 14.50
CA ARG A 257 5.51 -24.35 13.11
C ARG A 257 4.86 -23.03 12.71
N VAL A 258 3.58 -22.84 12.99
CA VAL A 258 2.84 -21.59 12.72
C VAL A 258 3.49 -20.42 13.47
N ALA A 259 3.88 -20.62 14.73
CA ALA A 259 4.55 -19.60 15.51
C ALA A 259 5.91 -19.20 14.93
N TYR A 260 6.72 -20.15 14.46
CA TYR A 260 7.98 -19.88 13.76
C TYR A 260 7.77 -19.16 12.42
N GLN A 261 6.78 -19.58 11.63
CA GLN A 261 6.43 -18.93 10.36
C GLN A 261 6.04 -17.46 10.56
N ARG A 262 5.28 -17.17 11.61
CA ARG A 262 4.94 -15.80 12.01
C ARG A 262 6.18 -14.97 12.30
N ARG A 263 7.14 -15.50 13.06
CA ARG A 263 8.40 -14.79 13.33
C ARG A 263 9.27 -14.61 12.10
N LEU A 264 9.24 -15.56 11.17
CA LEU A 264 9.99 -15.46 9.91
C LEU A 264 9.40 -14.35 9.04
N ALA A 265 8.07 -14.28 8.94
CA ALA A 265 7.37 -13.21 8.23
C ALA A 265 7.67 -11.82 8.81
N GLU A 266 7.61 -11.67 10.13
CA GLU A 266 7.96 -10.43 10.84
C GLU A 266 9.43 -10.02 10.60
N ALA A 267 10.37 -10.97 10.69
CA ALA A 267 11.79 -10.71 10.44
C ALA A 267 12.03 -10.27 8.98
N THR A 268 11.39 -10.95 8.04
CA THR A 268 11.49 -10.68 6.59
C THR A 268 10.96 -9.29 6.24
N LEU A 269 9.85 -8.86 6.85
CA LEU A 269 9.25 -7.57 6.54
C LEU A 269 9.96 -6.38 7.21
N SER A 270 10.55 -6.60 8.39
CA SER A 270 11.10 -5.52 9.21
C SER A 270 12.60 -5.28 9.08
N VAL A 271 13.36 -6.30 8.69
CA VAL A 271 14.85 -6.23 8.62
C VAL A 271 15.36 -6.22 7.18
N VAL A 272 14.59 -6.76 6.24
CA VAL A 272 15.01 -6.92 4.83
C VAL A 272 14.19 -6.04 3.90
N ASP A 273 14.85 -5.08 3.24
CA ASP A 273 14.18 -4.09 2.39
C ASP A 273 13.92 -4.61 0.96
N ARG A 274 14.88 -5.30 0.33
CA ARG A 274 14.77 -5.76 -1.08
C ARG A 274 13.99 -7.06 -1.20
N ARG A 275 13.17 -7.19 -2.26
CA ARG A 275 12.37 -8.40 -2.53
C ARG A 275 13.25 -9.65 -2.68
N ASP A 276 14.28 -9.58 -3.50
CA ASP A 276 15.11 -10.75 -3.79
C ASP A 276 15.79 -11.25 -2.53
N SER A 277 16.31 -10.34 -1.69
CA SER A 277 16.86 -10.67 -0.38
C SER A 277 15.81 -11.21 0.62
N ARG A 278 14.53 -10.84 0.48
CA ARG A 278 13.44 -11.38 1.31
C ARG A 278 13.11 -12.82 0.88
N THR A 279 13.02 -13.05 -0.42
CA THR A 279 12.87 -14.40 -1.00
C THR A 279 14.06 -15.27 -0.62
N GLU A 280 15.28 -14.73 -0.69
CA GLU A 280 16.52 -15.39 -0.29
C GLU A 280 16.49 -15.76 1.20
N LEU A 281 16.10 -14.83 2.08
CA LEU A 281 15.94 -15.11 3.50
C LEU A 281 14.91 -16.22 3.75
N ILE A 282 13.73 -16.16 3.14
CA ILE A 282 12.71 -17.21 3.30
C ILE A 282 13.24 -18.56 2.75
N SER A 283 13.96 -18.54 1.64
CA SER A 283 14.57 -19.73 1.06
C SER A 283 15.68 -20.35 1.91
N SER A 284 16.39 -19.53 2.70
CA SER A 284 17.39 -20.03 3.66
C SER A 284 16.77 -20.88 4.79
N PHE A 285 15.47 -20.71 5.05
CA PHE A 285 14.67 -21.54 5.97
C PHE A 285 14.06 -22.77 5.27
N GLY A 286 14.44 -23.06 4.02
CA GLY A 286 13.95 -24.22 3.27
C GLY A 286 12.67 -24.00 2.48
N TYR A 287 12.05 -22.82 2.57
CA TYR A 287 10.80 -22.51 1.88
C TYR A 287 11.03 -22.05 0.43
N GLN A 288 10.24 -22.58 -0.50
CA GLN A 288 10.16 -22.10 -1.88
C GLN A 288 8.96 -21.16 -2.04
N THR A 289 9.16 -19.87 -1.76
CA THR A 289 8.09 -18.86 -1.89
C THR A 289 8.41 -17.82 -2.95
N VAL A 290 7.38 -17.31 -3.62
CA VAL A 290 7.47 -16.09 -4.41
C VAL A 290 6.60 -15.04 -3.73
N LEU A 291 7.23 -14.04 -3.11
CA LEU A 291 6.50 -12.99 -2.42
C LEU A 291 5.67 -12.14 -3.41
N PRO A 292 4.41 -11.77 -3.06
CA PRO A 292 3.54 -11.00 -3.93
C PRO A 292 4.12 -9.61 -4.21
N GLN A 293 3.92 -9.12 -5.45
CA GLN A 293 4.46 -7.83 -5.85
C GLN A 293 3.88 -6.68 -4.99
N PRO A 294 4.72 -5.72 -4.56
CA PRO A 294 4.26 -4.45 -4.01
C PRO A 294 3.28 -3.72 -4.92
N LEU A 295 2.49 -2.82 -4.32
CA LEU A 295 2.02 -1.68 -5.10
C LEU A 295 3.24 -0.96 -5.70
N PRO A 296 3.19 -0.57 -6.97
CA PRO A 296 4.25 0.12 -7.66
C PRO A 296 4.38 1.59 -7.20
N PHE A 297 4.96 1.80 -6.02
CA PHE A 297 5.22 3.15 -5.52
C PHE A 297 6.21 3.91 -6.40
N ALA A 298 7.23 3.23 -6.93
CA ALA A 298 8.21 3.85 -7.82
C ALA A 298 7.54 4.47 -9.07
N PRO A 299 6.67 3.76 -9.82
CA PRO A 299 5.89 4.36 -10.89
C PRO A 299 5.06 5.59 -10.50
N LEU A 300 4.36 5.58 -9.36
CA LEU A 300 3.59 6.74 -8.92
C LEU A 300 4.49 7.95 -8.63
N VAL A 301 5.63 7.73 -7.97
CA VAL A 301 6.62 8.79 -7.71
C VAL A 301 7.25 9.29 -9.00
N THR A 302 7.62 8.39 -9.92
CA THR A 302 8.16 8.76 -11.24
C THR A 302 7.17 9.61 -12.02
N ILE A 303 5.89 9.23 -12.04
CA ILE A 303 4.83 10.00 -12.72
C ILE A 303 4.63 11.35 -12.05
N PHE A 304 4.59 11.40 -10.72
CA PHE A 304 4.46 12.66 -9.98
C PHE A 304 5.60 13.63 -10.31
N VAL A 305 6.85 13.17 -10.26
CA VAL A 305 8.03 13.98 -10.56
C VAL A 305 8.03 14.42 -12.03
N LEU A 306 7.68 13.52 -12.95
CA LEU A 306 7.62 13.82 -14.37
C LEU A 306 6.51 14.83 -14.69
N ASP A 307 5.31 14.66 -14.15
CA ASP A 307 4.20 15.60 -14.35
C ASP A 307 4.51 16.97 -13.75
N PHE A 308 5.12 16.99 -12.56
CA PHE A 308 5.60 18.24 -11.97
C PHE A 308 6.62 18.92 -12.90
N ALA A 309 7.62 18.19 -13.41
CA ALA A 309 8.63 18.74 -14.32
C ALA A 309 8.02 19.26 -15.63
N VAL A 310 7.13 18.48 -16.26
CA VAL A 310 6.41 18.86 -17.49
C VAL A 310 5.54 20.09 -17.26
N SER A 311 4.85 20.14 -16.12
CA SER A 311 3.95 21.24 -15.77
C SER A 311 4.69 22.51 -15.32
N VAL A 312 5.91 22.40 -14.80
CA VAL A 312 6.74 23.55 -14.40
C VAL A 312 7.55 24.10 -15.57
N ALA A 313 7.99 23.26 -16.51
CA ALA A 313 8.86 23.66 -17.62
C ALA A 313 8.39 24.94 -18.36
N PRO A 314 7.10 25.13 -18.68
CA PRO A 314 6.62 26.34 -19.34
C PRO A 314 6.98 27.64 -18.58
N LEU A 315 7.08 27.61 -17.24
CA LEU A 315 7.39 28.79 -16.42
C LEU A 315 8.81 29.33 -16.58
N PHE A 316 9.75 28.48 -16.99
CA PHE A 316 11.15 28.86 -17.14
C PHE A 316 11.52 29.28 -18.56
N PHE A 317 10.74 28.85 -19.55
CA PHE A 317 11.10 29.01 -20.96
C PHE A 317 10.10 29.85 -21.77
N LEU A 318 8.88 30.08 -21.28
CA LEU A 318 7.95 31.04 -21.88
C LEU A 318 8.29 32.47 -21.41
N ASP A 319 8.83 33.27 -22.32
CA ASP A 319 8.99 34.70 -22.09
C ASP A 319 7.65 35.41 -22.32
N LEU A 320 6.92 35.65 -21.24
CA LEU A 320 5.60 36.28 -21.26
C LEU A 320 5.71 37.79 -20.99
N PRO A 321 4.88 38.62 -21.64
CA PRO A 321 4.79 40.04 -21.29
C PRO A 321 4.52 40.22 -19.80
N ARG A 322 5.06 41.27 -19.17
CA ARG A 322 4.91 41.54 -17.71
C ARG A 322 3.46 41.48 -17.22
N LYS A 323 2.47 41.83 -18.07
CA LYS A 323 1.03 41.74 -17.79
C LYS A 323 0.53 40.30 -17.55
N PHE A 324 1.21 39.30 -18.10
CA PHE A 324 0.88 37.88 -18.00
C PHE A 324 1.92 37.08 -17.21
N ALA A 325 2.92 37.74 -16.61
CA ALA A 325 3.97 37.06 -15.85
C ALA A 325 3.37 36.29 -14.67
N VAL A 326 3.76 35.01 -14.55
CA VAL A 326 3.43 34.16 -13.41
C VAL A 326 4.67 34.03 -12.57
N GLY A 327 4.59 34.40 -11.28
CA GLY A 327 5.72 34.23 -10.36
C GLY A 327 6.10 32.75 -10.22
N SER A 328 7.39 32.45 -10.08
CA SER A 328 7.92 31.08 -9.97
C SER A 328 7.25 30.27 -8.85
N LEU A 329 6.95 30.91 -7.73
CA LEU A 329 6.21 30.29 -6.61
C LEU A 329 4.77 29.92 -7.00
N ALA A 330 4.03 30.83 -7.64
CA ALA A 330 2.64 30.59 -8.04
C ALA A 330 2.55 29.49 -9.10
N GLY A 331 3.46 29.53 -10.08
CA GLY A 331 3.57 28.49 -11.09
C GLY A 331 3.94 27.14 -10.48
N GLY A 332 4.95 27.08 -9.61
CA GLY A 332 5.35 25.85 -8.92
C GLY A 332 4.23 25.23 -8.08
N LEU A 333 3.44 26.06 -7.37
CA LEU A 333 2.28 25.59 -6.62
C LEU A 333 1.16 25.04 -7.53
N SER A 334 0.92 25.69 -8.68
CA SER A 334 -0.02 25.20 -9.69
C SER A 334 0.41 23.84 -10.26
N SER A 335 1.69 23.68 -10.60
CA SER A 335 2.22 22.44 -11.15
C SER A 335 2.24 21.32 -10.09
N LEU A 336 2.51 21.66 -8.83
CA LEU A 336 2.39 20.72 -7.71
C LEU A 336 0.96 20.23 -7.54
N ALA A 337 -0.02 21.14 -7.57
CA ALA A 337 -1.44 20.79 -7.49
C ALA A 337 -1.88 19.88 -8.63
N HIS A 338 -1.40 20.13 -9.85
CA HIS A 338 -1.64 19.27 -11.00
C HIS A 338 -1.06 17.85 -10.79
N ALA A 339 0.20 17.74 -10.33
CA ALA A 339 0.85 16.46 -10.05
C ALA A 339 0.14 15.66 -8.95
N VAL A 340 -0.34 16.33 -7.90
CA VAL A 340 -1.17 15.70 -6.87
C VAL A 340 -2.48 15.19 -7.47
N ALA A 341 -3.19 16.02 -8.25
CA ALA A 341 -4.46 15.64 -8.86
C ALA A 341 -4.31 14.50 -9.88
N LEU A 342 -3.23 14.48 -10.67
CA LEU A 342 -2.91 13.39 -11.58
C LEU A 342 -2.67 12.08 -10.80
N THR A 343 -1.91 12.14 -9.71
CA THR A 343 -1.66 10.97 -8.85
C THR A 343 -2.95 10.43 -8.25
N VAL A 344 -3.85 11.32 -7.79
CA VAL A 344 -5.19 10.96 -7.31
C VAL A 344 -6.02 10.30 -8.41
N SER A 345 -5.94 10.79 -9.65
CA SER A 345 -6.67 10.22 -10.79
C SER A 345 -6.20 8.80 -11.14
N ILE A 346 -4.90 8.53 -11.07
CA ILE A 346 -4.32 7.19 -11.25
C ILE A 346 -4.81 6.27 -10.14
N PHE A 347 -4.81 6.79 -8.92
CA PHE A 347 -5.29 6.05 -7.77
C PHE A 347 -6.78 5.64 -7.92
N PHE A 348 -7.65 6.52 -8.41
CA PHE A 348 -9.05 6.20 -8.73
C PHE A 348 -9.21 5.17 -9.85
N ALA A 349 -8.20 4.95 -10.70
CA ALA A 349 -8.23 3.88 -11.70
C ALA A 349 -7.89 2.50 -11.13
N ILE A 350 -7.05 2.44 -10.09
CA ILE A 350 -6.51 1.19 -9.53
C ILE A 350 -7.32 0.70 -8.33
N TYR A 351 -7.54 1.58 -7.34
CA TYR A 351 -8.09 1.20 -6.04
C TYR A 351 -9.45 0.50 -6.12
N PRO A 352 -10.43 1.00 -6.90
CA PRO A 352 -11.74 0.37 -6.97
C PRO A 352 -11.69 -1.09 -7.40
N LYS A 353 -10.76 -1.44 -8.28
CA LYS A 353 -10.58 -2.81 -8.80
C LYS A 353 -9.94 -3.73 -7.79
N ALA A 354 -9.06 -3.20 -6.95
CA ALA A 354 -8.47 -3.94 -5.84
C ALA A 354 -9.51 -4.21 -4.73
N ALA A 355 -10.35 -3.21 -4.43
CA ALA A 355 -11.22 -3.20 -3.26
C ALA A 355 -12.64 -3.75 -3.51
N THR A 356 -13.20 -3.56 -4.71
CA THR A 356 -14.62 -3.83 -4.98
C THR A 356 -14.82 -4.77 -6.16
N ASN A 357 -15.89 -5.57 -6.14
CA ASN A 357 -16.28 -6.37 -7.30
C ASN A 357 -16.98 -5.53 -8.38
N PHE A 358 -17.59 -4.40 -7.99
CA PHE A 358 -18.26 -3.47 -8.92
C PHE A 358 -17.34 -2.94 -10.01
N ALA A 359 -16.07 -2.69 -9.68
CA ALA A 359 -15.09 -2.16 -10.63
C ALA A 359 -14.29 -3.25 -11.38
N ARG A 360 -14.60 -4.53 -11.17
CA ARG A 360 -13.84 -5.63 -11.79
C ARG A 360 -14.45 -6.05 -13.13
N PRO A 361 -13.61 -6.38 -14.11
CA PRO A 361 -14.09 -6.93 -15.35
C PRO A 361 -14.63 -8.34 -15.14
N SER A 362 -15.75 -8.62 -15.80
CA SER A 362 -16.26 -9.99 -15.95
C SER A 362 -15.62 -10.64 -17.18
N LEU A 363 -15.76 -11.95 -17.32
CA LEU A 363 -15.30 -12.66 -18.52
C LEU A 363 -15.95 -12.10 -19.80
N TYR A 364 -17.21 -11.67 -19.71
CA TYR A 364 -18.05 -11.30 -20.86
C TYR A 364 -18.20 -9.79 -21.08
N ALA A 365 -17.97 -8.96 -20.07
CA ALA A 365 -18.23 -7.51 -20.15
C ALA A 365 -17.27 -6.67 -19.30
N LEU A 366 -16.96 -5.48 -19.81
CA LEU A 366 -16.24 -4.42 -19.09
C LEU A 366 -17.20 -3.65 -18.16
N PRO A 367 -16.75 -3.22 -16.97
CA PRO A 367 -17.58 -2.54 -15.97
C PRO A 367 -17.72 -1.05 -16.28
N TRP A 368 -18.40 -0.71 -17.39
CA TRP A 368 -18.55 0.67 -17.88
C TRP A 368 -19.10 1.64 -16.83
N SER A 369 -20.05 1.20 -16.00
CA SER A 369 -20.62 2.01 -14.91
C SER A 369 -19.56 2.43 -13.90
N SER A 370 -18.59 1.56 -13.60
CA SER A 370 -17.50 1.88 -12.68
C SER A 370 -16.59 2.95 -13.25
N TYR A 371 -16.32 2.92 -14.56
CA TYR A 371 -15.48 3.92 -15.21
C TYR A 371 -16.08 5.31 -15.10
N VAL A 372 -17.39 5.43 -15.32
CA VAL A 372 -18.12 6.71 -15.20
C VAL A 372 -18.08 7.22 -13.76
N VAL A 373 -18.37 6.36 -12.77
CA VAL A 373 -18.38 6.78 -11.36
C VAL A 373 -17.00 7.23 -10.90
N PHE A 374 -15.95 6.44 -11.13
CA PHE A 374 -14.61 6.79 -10.65
C PHE A 374 -13.95 7.88 -11.49
N GLY A 375 -14.28 7.99 -12.79
CA GLY A 375 -13.91 9.13 -13.62
C GLY A 375 -14.57 10.43 -13.18
N ALA A 376 -15.83 10.40 -12.76
CA ALA A 376 -16.51 11.56 -12.17
C ALA A 376 -15.90 11.93 -10.81
N CYS A 377 -15.57 10.94 -9.97
CA CYS A 377 -14.87 11.18 -8.71
C CYS A 377 -13.48 11.82 -8.92
N SER A 378 -12.70 11.33 -9.90
CA SER A 378 -11.37 11.90 -10.19
C SER A 378 -11.47 13.31 -10.78
N TYR A 379 -12.47 13.57 -11.63
CA TYR A 379 -12.80 14.90 -12.12
C TYR A 379 -13.11 15.87 -10.98
N LEU A 380 -14.04 15.50 -10.10
CA LEU A 380 -14.45 16.36 -8.98
C LEU A 380 -13.30 16.62 -8.01
N ALA A 381 -12.50 15.59 -7.70
CA ALA A 381 -11.33 15.73 -6.83
C ALA A 381 -10.27 16.65 -7.46
N GLY A 382 -9.94 16.45 -8.74
CA GLY A 382 -8.98 17.29 -9.46
C GLY A 382 -9.48 18.72 -9.66
N ASN A 383 -10.77 18.91 -9.95
CA ASN A 383 -11.39 20.23 -10.05
C ASN A 383 -11.31 20.97 -8.70
N PHE A 384 -11.61 20.29 -7.60
CA PHE A 384 -11.49 20.87 -6.27
C PHE A 384 -10.04 21.29 -5.94
N ILE A 385 -9.05 20.42 -6.21
CA ILE A 385 -7.62 20.71 -5.98
C ILE A 385 -7.16 21.93 -6.80
N LEU A 386 -7.49 21.96 -8.09
CA LEU A 386 -7.09 23.04 -8.98
C LEU A 386 -7.83 24.34 -8.66
N TRP A 387 -9.13 24.28 -8.38
CA TRP A 387 -9.94 25.45 -8.01
C TRP A 387 -9.40 26.14 -6.76
N LEU A 388 -9.09 25.34 -5.74
CA LEU A 388 -8.49 25.80 -4.50
C LEU A 388 -7.14 26.45 -4.77
N THR A 389 -6.32 25.83 -5.61
CA THR A 389 -5.01 26.37 -5.97
C THR A 389 -5.17 27.71 -6.69
N TYR A 390 -5.93 27.79 -7.78
CA TYR A 390 -6.14 29.01 -8.55
C TYR A 390 -6.76 30.15 -7.75
N SER A 391 -7.63 29.83 -6.79
CA SER A 391 -8.25 30.84 -5.91
C SER A 391 -7.27 31.44 -4.90
N THR A 392 -6.11 30.82 -4.68
CA THR A 392 -5.20 31.15 -3.57
C THR A 392 -3.85 31.65 -4.03
N ILE A 393 -3.37 31.20 -5.19
CA ILE A 393 -2.08 31.66 -5.73
C ILE A 393 -2.19 33.04 -6.40
N PRO A 394 -1.17 33.90 -6.26
CA PRO A 394 -1.15 35.21 -6.91
C PRO A 394 -0.84 35.05 -8.41
N ILE A 395 -1.89 34.87 -9.22
CA ILE A 395 -1.82 34.88 -10.69
C ILE A 395 -2.20 36.29 -11.20
N ALA A 396 -1.57 36.72 -12.30
CA ALA A 396 -1.88 37.99 -12.95
C ALA A 396 -3.32 38.06 -13.50
N GLU A 397 -3.91 39.26 -13.49
CA GLU A 397 -5.31 39.53 -13.88
C GLU A 397 -5.64 39.21 -15.35
N GLY A 398 -4.64 38.96 -16.20
CA GLY A 398 -4.87 38.52 -17.59
C GLY A 398 -5.28 37.06 -17.74
N TRP A 399 -5.17 36.23 -16.70
CA TRP A 399 -5.40 34.78 -16.82
C TRP A 399 -6.81 34.36 -16.44
N LEU A 400 -7.38 33.41 -17.21
CA LEU A 400 -8.66 32.77 -16.90
C LEU A 400 -8.67 32.18 -15.48
N ALA A 401 -7.57 31.58 -15.04
CA ALA A 401 -7.43 31.01 -13.70
C ALA A 401 -7.55 32.05 -12.56
N LYS A 402 -7.23 33.32 -12.83
CA LYS A 402 -7.37 34.40 -11.85
C LYS A 402 -8.80 34.94 -11.79
N ASN A 403 -9.39 35.23 -12.94
CA ASN A 403 -10.70 35.89 -13.03
C ASN A 403 -11.87 34.91 -12.88
N HIS A 404 -11.72 33.71 -13.42
CA HIS A 404 -12.72 32.64 -13.38
C HIS A 404 -12.07 31.32 -12.95
N PRO A 405 -11.57 31.21 -11.70
CA PRO A 405 -10.82 30.06 -11.21
C PRO A 405 -11.60 28.75 -11.35
N PHE A 406 -12.92 28.78 -11.15
CA PHE A 406 -13.79 27.61 -11.31
C PHE A 406 -13.92 27.16 -12.77
N ALA A 407 -13.98 28.09 -13.72
CA ALA A 407 -14.04 27.74 -15.15
C ALA A 407 -12.71 27.13 -15.61
N ALA A 408 -11.59 27.73 -15.19
CA ALA A 408 -10.26 27.19 -15.48
C ALA A 408 -10.06 25.79 -14.87
N SER A 409 -10.39 25.60 -13.59
CA SER A 409 -10.24 24.31 -12.92
C SER A 409 -11.17 23.24 -13.52
N SER A 410 -12.40 23.60 -13.87
CA SER A 410 -13.37 22.68 -14.48
C SER A 410 -12.94 22.24 -15.89
N LEU A 411 -12.26 23.12 -16.64
CA LEU A 411 -11.69 22.78 -17.94
C LEU A 411 -10.49 21.85 -17.79
N PHE A 412 -9.48 22.24 -17.01
CA PHE A 412 -8.24 21.47 -16.88
C PHE A 412 -8.43 20.13 -16.15
N SER A 413 -9.42 20.00 -15.28
CA SER A 413 -9.72 18.73 -14.58
C SER A 413 -10.23 17.61 -15.48
N LEU A 414 -10.63 17.90 -16.72
CA LEU A 414 -10.98 16.87 -17.72
C LEU A 414 -9.81 15.92 -17.99
N ILE A 415 -8.57 16.37 -17.82
CA ILE A 415 -7.39 15.51 -17.96
C ILE A 415 -7.41 14.33 -16.98
N PHE A 416 -7.86 14.57 -15.75
CA PHE A 416 -7.93 13.55 -14.71
C PHE A 416 -9.04 12.54 -14.97
N LEU A 417 -10.19 13.01 -15.48
CA LEU A 417 -11.30 12.15 -15.89
C LEU A 417 -10.84 11.17 -16.97
N VAL A 418 -10.26 11.70 -18.05
CA VAL A 418 -9.84 10.87 -19.20
C VAL A 418 -8.69 9.94 -18.80
N ASN A 419 -7.71 10.42 -18.03
CA ASN A 419 -6.63 9.58 -17.51
C ASN A 419 -7.17 8.40 -16.69
N THR A 420 -8.12 8.64 -15.78
CA THR A 420 -8.76 7.58 -14.98
C THR A 420 -9.53 6.59 -15.87
N LEU A 421 -10.29 7.07 -16.86
CA LEU A 421 -11.03 6.21 -17.79
C LEU A 421 -10.09 5.31 -18.61
N VAL A 422 -9.08 5.90 -19.27
CA VAL A 422 -8.15 5.18 -20.14
C VAL A 422 -7.37 4.15 -19.33
N LEU A 423 -6.83 4.52 -18.18
CA LEU A 423 -6.11 3.57 -17.31
C LEU A 423 -7.00 2.44 -16.83
N SER A 424 -8.27 2.75 -16.50
CA SER A 424 -9.23 1.72 -16.12
C SER A 424 -9.52 0.77 -17.28
N ILE A 425 -9.69 1.27 -18.50
CA ILE A 425 -9.93 0.40 -19.67
C ILE A 425 -8.68 -0.47 -19.94
N LEU A 426 -7.49 0.13 -20.04
CA LEU A 426 -6.24 -0.58 -20.33
C LEU A 426 -5.95 -1.68 -19.30
N LEU A 427 -6.16 -1.37 -18.01
CA LEU A 427 -5.98 -2.33 -16.93
C LEU A 427 -7.00 -3.49 -16.99
N ASP A 428 -8.23 -3.25 -17.42
CA ASP A 428 -9.22 -4.33 -17.56
C ASP A 428 -9.01 -5.18 -18.81
N VAL A 429 -8.54 -4.58 -19.90
CA VAL A 429 -8.12 -5.33 -21.09
C VAL A 429 -6.99 -6.29 -20.73
N ARG A 430 -6.02 -5.83 -19.93
CA ARG A 430 -4.93 -6.65 -19.38
C ARG A 430 -5.43 -7.80 -18.51
N LEU A 431 -6.21 -7.49 -17.47
CA LEU A 431 -6.78 -8.49 -16.56
C LEU A 431 -7.64 -9.57 -17.26
N ARG A 432 -8.06 -9.34 -18.51
CA ARG A 432 -8.78 -10.30 -19.34
C ARG A 432 -7.90 -11.03 -20.35
N ALA A 433 -6.78 -10.43 -20.77
CA ALA A 433 -5.86 -11.01 -21.71
C ALA A 433 -4.86 -11.88 -20.93
N ASP A 434 -5.12 -13.19 -20.80
CA ASP A 434 -4.19 -14.19 -20.26
C ASP A 434 -2.92 -14.33 -21.15
N ARG A 435 -2.20 -13.25 -21.44
CA ARG A 435 -1.00 -13.21 -22.30
C ARG A 435 0.23 -12.85 -21.48
N LEU A 436 1.28 -13.66 -21.63
CA LEU A 436 2.54 -13.55 -20.88
C LEU A 436 3.52 -12.49 -21.44
N ASP A 437 3.20 -11.85 -22.57
CA ASP A 437 4.09 -10.87 -23.23
C ASP A 437 3.99 -9.47 -22.61
N TYR A 438 4.61 -9.34 -21.44
CA TYR A 438 4.55 -8.11 -20.64
C TYR A 438 5.17 -6.88 -21.33
N HIS A 439 6.22 -7.04 -22.14
CA HIS A 439 6.93 -5.88 -22.70
C HIS A 439 6.22 -5.25 -23.91
N GLU A 440 5.79 -6.07 -24.88
CA GLU A 440 5.06 -5.59 -26.05
C GLU A 440 3.71 -4.97 -25.66
N ALA A 441 3.01 -5.58 -24.70
CA ALA A 441 1.78 -5.02 -24.16
C ALA A 441 2.00 -3.66 -23.48
N ARG A 442 3.11 -3.48 -22.75
CA ARG A 442 3.43 -2.18 -22.10
C ARG A 442 3.68 -1.08 -23.13
N LEU A 443 4.38 -1.41 -24.23
CA LEU A 443 4.62 -0.46 -25.31
C LEU A 443 3.31 -0.06 -25.99
N LYS A 444 2.40 -1.00 -26.23
CA LYS A 444 1.07 -0.73 -26.81
C LYS A 444 0.22 0.16 -25.91
N ASP A 445 0.19 -0.10 -24.61
CA ASP A 445 -0.55 0.72 -23.65
C ASP A 445 0.03 2.12 -23.50
N GLY A 446 1.36 2.21 -23.45
CA GLY A 446 2.07 3.49 -23.48
C GLY A 446 1.70 4.29 -24.73
N ALA A 447 1.79 3.69 -25.92
CA ALA A 447 1.45 4.36 -27.17
C ALA A 447 -0.03 4.80 -27.21
N ALA A 448 -0.95 3.93 -26.81
CA ALA A 448 -2.38 4.25 -26.76
C ALA A 448 -2.65 5.45 -25.84
N HIS A 449 -2.08 5.44 -24.64
CA HIS A 449 -2.29 6.51 -23.68
C HIS A 449 -1.59 7.82 -24.09
N ALA A 450 -0.43 7.74 -24.76
CA ALA A 450 0.25 8.89 -25.32
C ALA A 450 -0.62 9.64 -26.35
N VAL A 451 -1.25 8.90 -27.27
CA VAL A 451 -2.15 9.47 -28.28
C VAL A 451 -3.34 10.14 -27.63
N VAL A 452 -3.96 9.49 -26.63
CA VAL A 452 -5.12 10.08 -25.94
C VAL A 452 -4.73 11.34 -25.17
N MET A 453 -3.64 11.33 -24.42
CA MET A 453 -3.19 12.50 -23.64
C MET A 453 -2.76 13.67 -24.53
N ALA A 454 -2.08 13.41 -25.65
CA ALA A 454 -1.75 14.44 -26.63
C ALA A 454 -3.00 15.05 -27.26
N SER A 455 -3.95 14.21 -27.70
CA SER A 455 -5.21 14.65 -28.32
C SER A 455 -6.08 15.45 -27.35
N LEU A 456 -6.12 15.02 -26.08
CA LEU A 456 -6.82 15.71 -25.03
C LEU A 456 -6.16 17.06 -24.71
N MET A 457 -4.83 17.10 -24.57
CA MET A 457 -4.13 18.35 -24.31
C MET A 457 -4.33 19.35 -25.45
N PHE A 458 -4.28 18.89 -26.70
CA PHE A 458 -4.63 19.73 -27.85
C PHE A 458 -6.05 20.30 -27.73
N SER A 459 -7.03 19.44 -27.43
CA SER A 459 -8.43 19.85 -27.26
C SER A 459 -8.63 20.82 -26.10
N LEU A 460 -7.89 20.63 -25.00
CA LEU A 460 -7.89 21.51 -23.83
C LEU A 460 -7.29 22.87 -24.14
N LEU A 461 -6.20 22.94 -24.91
CA LEU A 461 -5.59 24.20 -25.32
C LEU A 461 -6.51 24.99 -26.26
N VAL A 462 -7.14 24.32 -27.23
CA VAL A 462 -8.16 24.95 -28.09
C VAL A 462 -9.34 25.46 -27.26
N SER A 463 -9.85 24.64 -26.34
CA SER A 463 -10.96 25.02 -25.45
C SER A 463 -10.58 26.17 -24.53
N PHE A 464 -9.35 26.18 -24.01
CA PHE A 464 -8.82 27.26 -23.19
C PHE A 464 -8.83 28.59 -23.95
N VAL A 465 -8.42 28.59 -25.22
CA VAL A 465 -8.48 29.77 -26.08
C VAL A 465 -9.94 30.21 -26.32
N LEU A 466 -10.84 29.29 -26.65
CA LEU A 466 -12.24 29.62 -26.90
C LEU A 466 -12.93 30.17 -25.65
N VAL A 467 -12.76 29.53 -24.49
CA VAL A 467 -13.34 29.94 -23.21
C VAL A 467 -12.79 31.30 -22.77
N THR A 468 -11.48 31.50 -22.87
CA THR A 468 -10.86 32.77 -22.47
C THR A 468 -11.36 33.94 -23.33
N ARG A 469 -11.56 33.72 -24.65
CA ARG A 469 -12.20 34.71 -25.53
C ARG A 469 -13.68 34.93 -25.22
N ALA A 470 -14.42 33.88 -24.89
CA ALA A 470 -15.84 33.98 -24.54
C ALA A 470 -16.08 34.82 -23.28
N TYR A 471 -15.14 34.79 -22.33
CA TYR A 471 -15.15 35.67 -21.14
C TYR A 471 -14.57 37.08 -21.39
N GLY A 472 -14.22 37.43 -22.64
CA GLY A 472 -13.72 38.76 -23.00
C GLY A 472 -12.30 39.06 -22.48
N LEU A 473 -11.52 38.04 -22.13
CA LEU A 473 -10.17 38.21 -21.61
C LEU A 473 -9.14 38.30 -22.74
N GLU A 474 -8.16 39.19 -22.57
CA GLU A 474 -7.00 39.26 -23.45
C GLU A 474 -6.07 38.06 -23.25
N MET A 475 -5.46 37.56 -24.32
CA MET A 475 -4.50 36.46 -24.25
C MET A 475 -3.11 36.87 -24.74
N PRO A 476 -2.05 36.35 -24.10
CA PRO A 476 -0.70 36.52 -24.62
C PRO A 476 -0.56 35.80 -25.97
N THR A 477 0.18 36.41 -26.89
CA THR A 477 0.57 35.76 -28.14
C THR A 477 1.63 34.70 -27.86
N ILE A 478 1.18 33.45 -27.71
CA ILE A 478 2.07 32.29 -27.53
C ILE A 478 2.34 31.66 -28.91
N PRO A 479 3.61 31.47 -29.31
CA PRO A 479 3.96 30.80 -30.56
C PRO A 479 3.38 29.39 -30.66
N LEU A 480 3.00 28.97 -31.88
CA LEU A 480 2.45 27.63 -32.12
C LEU A 480 3.42 26.50 -31.69
N SER A 481 4.72 26.74 -31.81
CA SER A 481 5.76 25.79 -31.36
C SER A 481 5.67 25.48 -29.87
N TRP A 482 5.27 26.45 -29.04
CA TRP A 482 5.07 26.24 -27.60
C TRP A 482 3.84 25.40 -27.31
N TYR A 483 2.73 25.64 -28.01
CA TYR A 483 1.55 24.79 -27.91
C TYR A 483 1.86 23.34 -28.34
N ALA A 484 2.61 23.17 -29.43
CA ALA A 484 3.07 21.85 -29.89
C ALA A 484 3.99 21.19 -28.85
N GLY A 485 4.89 21.95 -28.22
CA GLY A 485 5.76 21.46 -27.15
C GLY A 485 5.00 20.99 -25.91
N ILE A 486 3.96 21.71 -25.50
CA ILE A 486 3.08 21.30 -24.39
C ILE A 486 2.34 20.00 -24.75
N VAL A 487 1.74 19.92 -25.94
CA VAL A 487 1.04 18.71 -26.41
C VAL A 487 1.98 17.51 -26.46
N ALA A 488 3.19 17.68 -27.01
CA ALA A 488 4.20 16.63 -27.07
C ALA A 488 4.63 16.17 -25.67
N SER A 489 4.85 17.10 -24.75
CA SER A 489 5.26 16.79 -23.37
C SER A 489 4.19 15.99 -22.62
N PHE A 490 2.92 16.35 -22.79
CA PHE A 490 1.80 15.58 -22.23
C PHE A 490 1.58 14.24 -22.94
N GLY A 491 1.92 14.12 -24.22
CA GLY A 491 2.00 12.84 -24.92
C GLY A 491 3.08 11.92 -24.34
N ILE A 492 4.28 12.45 -24.06
CA ILE A 492 5.37 11.71 -23.40
C ILE A 492 4.96 11.29 -21.99
N LEU A 493 4.34 12.20 -21.22
CA LEU A 493 3.79 11.88 -19.90
C LEU A 493 2.75 10.74 -20.02
N GLY A 494 1.81 10.84 -20.96
CA GLY A 494 0.82 9.81 -21.25
C GLY A 494 1.46 8.46 -21.59
N PHE A 495 2.55 8.46 -22.38
CA PHE A 495 3.32 7.26 -22.67
C PHE A 495 3.87 6.61 -21.41
N VAL A 496 4.54 7.38 -20.56
CA VAL A 496 5.14 6.86 -19.31
C VAL A 496 4.07 6.33 -18.37
N VAL A 497 2.95 7.05 -18.25
CA VAL A 497 1.79 6.63 -17.43
C VAL A 497 1.19 5.33 -17.98
N GLY A 498 0.91 5.24 -19.29
CA GLY A 498 0.36 4.04 -19.93
C GLY A 498 1.32 2.84 -19.94
N TYR A 499 2.63 3.09 -19.99
CA TYR A 499 3.64 2.04 -19.96
C TYR A 499 3.81 1.43 -18.55
N LEU A 500 3.85 2.29 -17.52
CA LEU A 500 4.15 1.86 -16.16
C LEU A 500 2.90 1.42 -15.38
N VAL A 501 1.80 2.15 -15.44
CA VAL A 501 0.68 1.97 -14.49
C VAL A 501 -0.12 0.68 -14.72
N PRO A 502 -0.66 0.37 -15.91
CA PRO A 502 -1.50 -0.80 -16.10
C PRO A 502 -0.78 -2.10 -15.78
N SER A 503 0.46 -2.25 -16.25
CA SER A 503 1.25 -3.46 -16.03
C SER A 503 1.60 -3.73 -14.57
N THR A 504 1.78 -2.66 -13.80
CA THR A 504 2.13 -2.79 -12.39
C THR A 504 0.91 -2.93 -11.49
N ALA A 505 -0.22 -2.32 -11.88
CA ALA A 505 -1.51 -2.52 -11.23
C ALA A 505 -2.06 -3.94 -11.47
N GLU A 506 -1.90 -4.49 -12.68
CA GLU A 506 -2.26 -5.86 -13.02
C GLU A 506 -1.55 -6.87 -12.11
N ALA A 507 -0.21 -6.82 -12.05
CA ALA A 507 0.58 -7.71 -11.21
C ALA A 507 0.21 -7.60 -9.72
N TYR A 508 -0.15 -6.39 -9.27
CA TYR A 508 -0.68 -6.18 -7.92
C TYR A 508 -2.04 -6.87 -7.72
N ILE A 509 -2.99 -6.68 -8.62
CA ILE A 509 -4.36 -7.23 -8.53
C ILE A 509 -4.35 -8.77 -8.65
N GLU A 510 -3.57 -9.34 -9.56
CA GLU A 510 -3.45 -10.79 -9.74
C GLU A 510 -2.81 -11.46 -8.52
N SER A 511 -1.75 -10.86 -7.95
CA SER A 511 -1.14 -11.38 -6.74
C SER A 511 -2.17 -11.49 -5.60
N ASN A 512 -3.05 -10.50 -5.47
CA ASN A 512 -4.13 -10.52 -4.50
C ASN A 512 -5.18 -11.60 -4.84
N LYS A 513 -5.52 -11.80 -6.13
CA LYS A 513 -6.47 -12.84 -6.56
C LYS A 513 -5.98 -14.25 -6.23
N MET A 514 -4.69 -14.54 -6.46
CA MET A 514 -4.11 -15.85 -6.14
C MET A 514 -4.15 -16.13 -4.64
N ILE A 515 -3.93 -15.12 -3.80
CA ILE A 515 -4.01 -15.26 -2.33
C ILE A 515 -5.48 -15.48 -1.89
N ARG A 516 -6.47 -14.82 -2.54
CA ARG A 516 -7.92 -15.01 -2.25
C ARG A 516 -8.39 -16.42 -2.57
N LYS A 517 -8.09 -16.89 -3.78
CA LYS A 517 -8.57 -18.19 -4.27
C LYS A 517 -8.02 -19.34 -3.42
N SER A 518 -6.82 -19.20 -2.91
CA SER A 518 -6.22 -20.20 -2.02
C SER A 518 -6.70 -20.07 -0.57
N SER A 519 -7.02 -18.87 -0.07
CA SER A 519 -7.61 -18.70 1.28
C SER A 519 -9.02 -19.29 1.39
N ALA A 520 -9.81 -19.24 0.30
CA ALA A 520 -11.13 -19.85 0.26
C ALA A 520 -11.11 -21.38 0.18
N LEU A 521 -10.01 -21.98 -0.28
CA LEU A 521 -9.85 -23.44 -0.36
C LEU A 521 -9.46 -24.06 0.99
N ASP A 522 -8.80 -23.30 1.87
CA ASP A 522 -8.28 -23.78 3.17
C ASP A 522 -9.24 -23.50 4.36
N GLY A 523 -10.50 -23.12 4.12
CA GLY A 523 -11.50 -22.82 5.17
C GLY A 523 -11.25 -21.57 6.02
N ASN A 524 -10.04 -21.01 5.99
CA ASN A 524 -9.68 -19.76 6.65
C ASN A 524 -10.05 -18.55 5.79
N LEU A 525 -11.27 -18.04 5.99
CA LEU A 525 -11.70 -16.75 5.46
C LEU A 525 -10.92 -15.63 6.17
N LEU A 526 -9.77 -15.23 5.61
CA LEU A 526 -9.14 -13.98 5.98
C LEU A 526 -10.18 -12.85 5.74
N GLY A 527 -10.43 -11.94 6.69
CA GLY A 527 -11.54 -10.96 6.67
C GLY A 527 -11.65 -9.99 5.48
N TRP A 528 -10.77 -10.09 4.48
CA TRP A 528 -10.87 -9.46 3.15
C TRP A 528 -11.51 -10.39 2.10
N ALA A 529 -11.91 -11.61 2.48
CA ALA A 529 -12.55 -12.62 1.64
C ALA A 529 -14.03 -12.31 1.34
N ALA A 530 -14.61 -11.34 2.02
CA ALA A 530 -15.87 -10.73 1.63
C ALA A 530 -15.69 -9.21 1.51
N PRO A 531 -16.21 -8.54 0.45
CA PRO A 531 -16.57 -7.14 0.61
C PRO A 531 -17.50 -7.05 1.83
N ALA A 532 -17.44 -5.97 2.60
CA ALA A 532 -18.23 -5.74 3.82
C ALA A 532 -19.77 -5.68 3.60
N SER A 533 -20.31 -6.43 2.64
CA SER A 533 -21.71 -6.55 2.29
C SER A 533 -22.24 -7.98 2.34
N GLN A 534 -21.51 -8.97 2.86
CA GLN A 534 -22.16 -10.22 3.24
C GLN A 534 -22.88 -10.00 4.57
N SER A 535 -24.16 -9.59 4.45
CA SER A 535 -25.11 -9.75 5.54
C SER A 535 -25.02 -11.18 6.04
N THR A 536 -24.72 -11.33 7.32
CA THR A 536 -24.90 -12.57 8.06
C THR A 536 -26.33 -13.05 7.84
N VAL A 537 -26.53 -13.98 6.91
CA VAL A 537 -27.71 -14.83 6.94
C VAL A 537 -27.47 -15.74 8.14
N LYS A 538 -28.17 -15.43 9.24
CA LYS A 538 -28.21 -16.29 10.43
C LYS A 538 -28.88 -17.63 10.07
N PRO A 539 -28.53 -18.71 10.78
CA PRO A 539 -28.99 -20.07 10.51
C PRO A 539 -30.52 -20.18 10.48
#